data_AF-Q6TMU2-F1
#
_entry.id   AF-Q6TMU2-F1
#
_cell.length_a   1.000
_cell.length_b   1.000
_cell.length_c   1.000
_cell.angle_alpha   90.00
_cell.angle_beta   90.00
_cell.angle_gamma   90.00
#
_symmetry.space_group_name_H-M   'P 1'
#
loop_
_entity.id
_entity.type
_entity.pdbx_description
1 polymer ?
#
loop_
_entity_poly.entity_id
_entity_poly.type
_entity_poly.pdbx_seq_one_letter_code
_entity_poly.pdbx_strand_id
1 'polypeptide(L)'
;MTEVALDESPYEIHTDQLTRDHADTLHSFLKERTQALLAGHEAGTEPYRALLALDTAVDMTYDNITGYFRYLTDLDRDLAELRENWQRLRWFSFPWRGTPGYDDALWPRAKYGPLRANGAAEGDAEKKMLQAAERASAIRQKALAQLAAIRRVDGMPTDPEDEVIAHRMLEAYFQHYEQIAAERDAPAIGREIGDQRRAWSERQQLTGHGPTWLLKFATEGELNAIVKSLQDEETDEEITRATFERAAVKRWLTAQGHDINEDDVQPL
;
A
#
# COMPACT_ATOMS: atom_id res chain seq x y z
N MET A 1 25.28 -21.99 -31.36
CA MET A 1 24.63 -21.40 -30.18
C MET A 1 23.22 -21.94 -30.17
N THR A 2 22.96 -22.91 -29.30
CA THR A 2 21.64 -23.52 -29.16
C THR A 2 20.87 -22.66 -28.18
N GLU A 3 19.85 -21.98 -28.68
CA GLU A 3 18.87 -21.26 -27.88
C GLU A 3 18.18 -22.30 -26.98
N VAL A 4 18.59 -22.36 -25.72
CA VAL A 4 17.94 -23.20 -24.71
C VAL A 4 16.62 -22.51 -24.45
N ALA A 5 15.54 -23.05 -25.01
CA ALA A 5 14.19 -22.70 -24.60
C ALA A 5 14.16 -22.79 -23.07
N LEU A 6 13.90 -21.66 -22.41
CA LEU A 6 13.59 -21.62 -21.00
C LEU A 6 12.29 -22.40 -20.85
N ASP A 7 12.45 -23.69 -20.58
CA ASP A 7 11.39 -24.65 -20.32
C ASP A 7 10.47 -24.03 -19.28
N GLU A 8 9.24 -23.73 -19.68
CA GLU A 8 8.22 -23.20 -18.79
C GLU A 8 8.13 -24.18 -17.63
N SER A 9 8.54 -23.74 -16.43
CA SER A 9 8.48 -24.58 -15.24
C SER A 9 7.04 -25.13 -15.15
N PRO A 10 6.84 -26.46 -15.16
CA PRO A 10 5.50 -27.07 -15.29
C PRO A 10 4.56 -26.77 -14.09
N TYR A 11 5.04 -25.99 -13.13
CA TYR A 11 4.36 -25.61 -11.90
C TYR A 11 4.20 -24.09 -11.80
N GLU A 12 3.73 -23.46 -12.87
CA GLU A 12 3.26 -22.07 -12.85
C GLU A 12 1.74 -22.00 -12.83
N ILE A 13 1.20 -21.09 -12.02
CA ILE A 13 -0.23 -20.78 -11.95
C ILE A 13 -0.44 -19.30 -12.22
N HIS A 14 -1.55 -18.92 -12.86
CA HIS A 14 -1.89 -17.51 -12.92
C HIS A 14 -2.40 -17.01 -11.56
N THR A 15 -2.07 -15.77 -11.19
CA THR A 15 -2.47 -15.24 -9.88
C THR A 15 -4.00 -15.25 -9.66
N ASP A 16 -4.78 -15.00 -10.71
CA ASP A 16 -6.25 -15.07 -10.68
C ASP A 16 -6.81 -16.49 -10.50
N GLN A 17 -5.96 -17.51 -10.67
CA GLN A 17 -6.27 -18.92 -10.43
C GLN A 17 -5.82 -19.41 -9.06
N LEU A 18 -5.15 -18.57 -8.25
CA LEU A 18 -4.86 -18.92 -6.87
C LEU A 18 -6.18 -19.06 -6.09
N THR A 19 -6.30 -20.15 -5.35
CA THR A 19 -7.45 -20.44 -4.51
C THR A 19 -7.05 -20.38 -3.04
N ARG A 20 -8.05 -20.27 -2.17
CA ARG A 20 -7.83 -20.39 -0.72
C ARG A 20 -7.19 -21.74 -0.35
N ASP A 21 -7.54 -22.83 -1.04
CA ASP A 21 -6.99 -24.15 -0.78
C ASP A 21 -5.45 -24.20 -0.98
N HIS A 22 -4.92 -23.49 -1.98
CA HIS A 22 -3.48 -23.37 -2.16
C HIS A 22 -2.80 -22.66 -0.97
N ALA A 23 -3.42 -21.62 -0.43
CA ALA A 23 -2.91 -20.90 0.73
C ALA A 23 -3.04 -21.73 2.01
N ASP A 24 -4.17 -22.39 2.23
CA ASP A 24 -4.47 -23.20 3.42
C ASP A 24 -3.52 -24.40 3.52
N THR A 25 -3.26 -25.08 2.41
CA THR A 25 -2.33 -26.23 2.37
C THR A 25 -0.89 -25.82 2.64
N LEU A 26 -0.42 -24.72 2.04
CA LEU A 26 0.92 -24.19 2.28
C LEU A 26 1.09 -23.68 3.72
N HIS A 27 0.10 -22.93 4.22
CA HIS A 27 0.10 -22.44 5.60
C HIS A 27 0.15 -23.59 6.59
N SER A 28 -0.70 -24.61 6.41
CA SER A 28 -0.71 -25.80 7.28
C SER A 28 0.65 -26.51 7.31
N PHE A 29 1.29 -26.69 6.15
CA PHE A 29 2.63 -27.27 6.05
C PHE A 29 3.68 -26.45 6.80
N LEU A 30 3.66 -25.12 6.63
CA LEU A 30 4.59 -24.22 7.30
C LEU A 30 4.37 -24.23 8.81
N LYS A 31 3.12 -24.16 9.27
CA LYS A 31 2.76 -24.13 10.69
C LYS A 31 3.14 -25.39 11.42
N GLU A 32 2.90 -26.56 10.84
CA GLU A 32 3.33 -27.83 11.44
C GLU A 32 4.84 -27.81 11.74
N ARG A 33 5.64 -27.29 10.80
CA ARG A 33 7.10 -27.26 10.89
C ARG A 33 7.62 -26.18 11.83
N THR A 34 7.09 -24.96 11.76
CA THR A 34 7.51 -23.87 12.67
C THR A 34 7.15 -24.20 14.11
N GLN A 35 5.98 -24.80 14.36
CA GLN A 35 5.58 -25.23 15.70
C GLN A 35 6.43 -26.40 16.23
N ALA A 36 6.76 -27.38 15.38
CA ALA A 36 7.66 -28.46 15.77
C ALA A 36 9.06 -27.94 16.16
N LEU A 37 9.58 -26.95 15.44
CA LEU A 37 10.85 -26.29 15.79
C LEU A 37 10.72 -25.52 17.10
N LEU A 38 9.67 -24.73 17.28
CA LEU A 38 9.42 -23.97 18.52
C LEU A 38 9.38 -24.88 19.76
N ALA A 39 8.72 -26.03 19.66
CA ALA A 39 8.63 -27.00 20.75
C ALA A 39 10.00 -27.60 21.14
N GLY A 40 10.99 -27.54 20.25
CA GLY A 40 12.36 -28.01 20.50
C GLY A 40 13.27 -27.03 21.24
N HIS A 41 12.82 -25.78 21.47
CA HIS A 41 13.64 -24.75 22.10
C HIS A 41 12.98 -24.18 23.36
N GLU A 42 13.81 -23.88 24.37
CA GLU A 42 13.33 -23.23 25.60
C GLU A 42 12.83 -21.81 25.31
N ALA A 43 11.67 -21.47 25.88
CA ALA A 43 11.06 -20.16 25.73
C ALA A 43 11.99 -19.04 26.21
N GLY A 44 12.10 -17.98 25.41
CA GLY A 44 12.95 -16.82 25.72
C GLY A 44 14.42 -16.98 25.33
N THR A 45 14.83 -18.12 24.77
CA THR A 45 16.14 -18.24 24.09
C THR A 45 16.14 -17.49 22.76
N GLU A 46 17.33 -17.15 22.24
CA GLU A 46 17.45 -16.50 20.93
C GLU A 46 16.89 -17.35 19.78
N PRO A 47 17.16 -18.68 19.70
CA PRO A 47 16.53 -19.55 18.71
C PRO A 47 15.00 -19.55 18.82
N TYR A 48 14.45 -19.61 20.03
CA TYR A 48 13.00 -19.54 20.24
C TYR A 48 12.40 -18.23 19.70
N ARG A 49 13.04 -17.09 19.99
CA ARG A 49 12.57 -15.78 19.47
C ARG A 49 12.63 -15.70 17.95
N ALA A 50 13.68 -16.23 17.33
CA ALA A 50 13.81 -16.25 15.88
C ALA A 50 12.72 -17.12 15.22
N LEU A 51 12.44 -18.30 15.78
CA LEU A 51 11.38 -19.18 15.31
C LEU A 51 9.99 -18.60 15.53
N LEU A 52 9.78 -17.88 16.64
CA LEU A 52 8.52 -17.18 16.90
C LEU A 52 8.28 -16.05 15.90
N ALA A 53 9.35 -15.33 15.51
CA ALA A 53 9.28 -14.31 14.47
C ALA A 53 8.93 -14.92 13.10
N LEU A 54 9.52 -16.07 12.76
CA LEU A 54 9.18 -16.81 11.54
C LEU A 54 7.72 -17.29 11.56
N ASP A 55 7.27 -17.88 12.66
CA ASP A 55 5.88 -18.34 12.83
C ASP A 55 4.88 -17.18 12.67
N THR A 56 5.20 -16.03 13.23
CA THR A 56 4.41 -14.79 13.09
C THR A 56 4.42 -14.28 11.65
N ALA A 57 5.56 -14.30 10.96
CA ALA A 57 5.67 -13.86 9.57
C ALA A 57 4.87 -14.75 8.60
N VAL A 58 4.82 -16.06 8.87
CA VAL A 58 3.96 -17.02 8.15
C VAL A 58 2.49 -16.65 8.33
N ASP A 59 2.03 -16.43 9.56
CA ASP A 59 0.64 -16.07 9.86
C ASP A 59 0.25 -14.73 9.22
N MET A 60 1.07 -13.69 9.37
CA MET A 60 0.81 -12.38 8.78
C MET A 60 0.72 -12.42 7.25
N THR A 61 1.61 -13.19 6.60
CA THR A 61 1.61 -13.30 5.14
C THR A 61 0.38 -14.07 4.65
N TYR A 62 -0.01 -15.13 5.36
CA TYR A 62 -1.24 -15.86 5.07
C TYR A 62 -2.50 -14.99 5.27
N ASP A 63 -2.56 -14.20 6.35
CA ASP A 63 -3.68 -13.28 6.60
C ASP A 63 -3.83 -12.25 5.47
N ASN A 64 -2.72 -11.70 4.97
CA ASN A 64 -2.75 -10.80 3.80
C ASN A 64 -3.36 -11.49 2.56
N ILE A 65 -2.92 -12.71 2.25
CA ILE A 65 -3.44 -13.51 1.12
C ILE A 65 -4.94 -13.78 1.29
N THR A 66 -5.38 -14.20 2.49
CA THR A 66 -6.79 -14.49 2.72
C THR A 66 -7.68 -13.24 2.69
N GLY A 67 -7.11 -12.07 3.01
CA GLY A 67 -7.72 -10.77 2.79
C GLY A 67 -8.07 -10.54 1.32
N TYR A 68 -7.12 -10.80 0.42
CA TYR A 68 -7.36 -10.72 -1.03
C TYR A 68 -8.45 -11.68 -1.49
N PHE A 69 -8.48 -12.94 -1.03
CA PHE A 69 -9.57 -13.85 -1.40
C PHE A 69 -10.96 -13.41 -0.92
N ARG A 70 -11.06 -12.55 0.09
CA ARG A 70 -12.33 -12.03 0.60
C ARG A 70 -12.79 -10.77 -0.15
N TYR A 71 -11.86 -9.95 -0.61
CA TYR A 71 -12.13 -8.62 -1.14
C TYR A 71 -11.53 -8.36 -2.52
N LEU A 72 -11.15 -9.42 -3.25
CA LEU A 72 -10.50 -9.30 -4.56
C LEU A 72 -11.33 -8.39 -5.46
N THR A 73 -10.80 -7.21 -5.74
CA THR A 73 -11.28 -6.42 -6.85
C THR A 73 -10.52 -6.91 -8.07
N ASP A 74 -11.17 -7.03 -9.24
CA ASP A 74 -10.50 -7.43 -10.49
C ASP A 74 -9.48 -6.35 -10.98
N LEU A 75 -8.97 -5.52 -10.07
CA LEU A 75 -7.94 -4.53 -10.32
C LEU A 75 -6.58 -5.22 -10.39
N ASP A 76 -5.82 -4.87 -11.43
CA ASP A 76 -4.44 -5.32 -11.65
C ASP A 76 -3.54 -5.17 -10.41
N ARG A 77 -3.75 -4.10 -9.64
CA ARG A 77 -3.03 -3.85 -8.39
C ARG A 77 -3.24 -4.95 -7.36
N ASP A 78 -4.48 -5.37 -7.11
CA ASP A 78 -4.79 -6.39 -6.10
C ASP A 78 -4.20 -7.74 -6.49
N LEU A 79 -4.19 -8.06 -7.79
CA LEU A 79 -3.55 -9.26 -8.32
C LEU A 79 -2.02 -9.19 -8.20
N ALA A 80 -1.41 -8.03 -8.40
CA ALA A 80 0.02 -7.85 -8.18
C ALA A 80 0.40 -8.04 -6.70
N GLU A 81 -0.35 -7.45 -5.78
CA GLU A 81 -0.11 -7.58 -4.34
C GLU A 81 -0.39 -9.01 -3.84
N LEU A 82 -1.44 -9.68 -4.34
CA LEU A 82 -1.70 -11.10 -4.06
C LEU A 82 -0.54 -11.98 -4.52
N ARG A 83 0.00 -11.73 -5.72
CA ARG A 83 1.17 -12.45 -6.24
C ARG A 83 2.38 -12.27 -5.34
N GLU A 84 2.69 -11.05 -4.93
CA GLU A 84 3.86 -10.79 -4.07
C GLU A 84 3.74 -11.53 -2.74
N ASN A 85 2.57 -11.45 -2.09
CA ASN A 85 2.33 -12.14 -0.82
C ASN A 85 2.36 -13.67 -1.00
N TRP A 86 1.79 -14.21 -2.08
CA TRP A 86 1.89 -15.65 -2.41
C TRP A 86 3.34 -16.11 -2.57
N GLN A 87 4.16 -15.37 -3.33
CA GLN A 87 5.56 -15.71 -3.51
C GLN A 87 6.33 -15.63 -2.19
N ARG A 88 6.04 -14.64 -1.34
CA ARG A 88 6.63 -14.54 0.00
C ARG A 88 6.29 -15.75 0.86
N LEU A 89 5.03 -16.16 0.91
CA LEU A 89 4.61 -17.35 1.66
C LEU A 89 5.30 -18.61 1.12
N ARG A 90 5.36 -18.76 -0.20
CA ARG A 90 6.07 -19.86 -0.87
C ARG A 90 7.56 -19.86 -0.54
N TRP A 91 8.19 -18.69 -0.47
CA TRP A 91 9.62 -18.57 -0.11
C TRP A 91 9.92 -19.09 1.29
N PHE A 92 9.00 -18.93 2.25
CA PHE A 92 9.19 -19.57 3.55
C PHE A 92 9.34 -21.08 3.40
N SER A 93 8.68 -21.75 2.44
CA SER A 93 8.78 -23.20 2.28
C SER A 93 10.15 -23.73 1.80
N PHE A 94 10.99 -22.88 1.20
CA PHE A 94 12.22 -23.29 0.52
C PHE A 94 13.23 -24.08 1.37
N PRO A 95 13.49 -23.73 2.64
CA PRO A 95 14.41 -24.48 3.51
C PRO A 95 13.97 -25.93 3.74
N TRP A 96 12.71 -26.28 3.47
CA TRP A 96 12.16 -27.63 3.64
C TRP A 96 12.09 -28.43 2.33
N ARG A 97 12.67 -27.92 1.24
CA ARG A 97 12.75 -28.64 -0.03
C ARG A 97 13.43 -30.00 0.15
N GLY A 98 12.79 -31.06 -0.34
CA GLY A 98 13.28 -32.44 -0.23
C GLY A 98 12.97 -33.13 1.10
N THR A 99 12.27 -32.46 2.02
CA THR A 99 11.77 -33.10 3.24
C THR A 99 10.39 -33.74 3.00
N PRO A 100 9.98 -34.74 3.81
CA PRO A 100 8.67 -35.38 3.66
C PRO A 100 7.52 -34.38 3.70
N GLY A 101 6.55 -34.52 2.79
CA GLY A 101 5.39 -33.63 2.69
C GLY A 101 5.64 -32.32 1.96
N TYR A 102 6.87 -32.00 1.57
CA TYR A 102 7.13 -30.89 0.65
C TYR A 102 6.73 -31.28 -0.77
N ASP A 103 5.84 -30.52 -1.41
CA ASP A 103 5.41 -30.75 -2.79
C ASP A 103 5.32 -29.42 -3.55
N ASP A 104 6.24 -29.22 -4.50
CA ASP A 104 6.31 -28.00 -5.31
C ASP A 104 5.14 -27.89 -6.30
N ALA A 105 4.48 -29.01 -6.62
CA ALA A 105 3.30 -29.04 -7.47
C ALA A 105 2.04 -28.53 -6.75
N LEU A 106 1.98 -28.67 -5.42
CA LEU A 106 0.89 -28.12 -4.60
C LEU A 106 1.01 -26.59 -4.42
N TRP A 107 2.23 -26.06 -4.50
CA TRP A 107 2.51 -24.64 -4.28
C TRP A 107 3.22 -24.02 -5.48
N PRO A 108 2.53 -23.96 -6.64
CA PRO A 108 3.12 -23.48 -7.88
C PRO A 108 3.53 -22.01 -7.79
N ARG A 109 4.48 -21.61 -8.63
CA ARG A 109 4.88 -20.21 -8.76
C ARG A 109 3.74 -19.42 -9.41
N ALA A 110 3.29 -18.34 -8.77
CA ALA A 110 2.31 -17.44 -9.39
C ALA A 110 2.96 -16.51 -10.41
N LYS A 111 2.44 -16.52 -11.64
CA LYS A 111 2.76 -15.56 -12.69
C LYS A 111 1.63 -14.56 -12.87
N TYR A 112 2.03 -13.36 -13.28
CA TYR A 112 1.08 -12.37 -13.74
C TYR A 112 0.50 -12.85 -15.07
N GLY A 113 -0.80 -13.18 -15.09
CA GLY A 113 -1.55 -13.29 -16.33
C GLY A 113 -2.10 -11.91 -16.65
N PRO A 114 -1.96 -11.37 -17.86
CA PRO A 114 -2.77 -10.23 -18.24
C PRO A 114 -4.23 -10.62 -18.03
N LEU A 115 -4.99 -9.83 -17.25
CA LEU A 115 -6.44 -9.93 -17.17
C LEU A 115 -6.96 -10.14 -18.59
N ARG A 116 -7.70 -11.25 -18.81
CA ARG A 116 -8.17 -11.67 -20.13
C ARG A 116 -8.62 -10.44 -20.92
N ALA A 117 -8.08 -10.30 -22.13
CA ALA A 117 -8.30 -9.20 -23.06
C ALA A 117 -9.79 -8.93 -23.39
N ASN A 118 -10.52 -8.36 -22.44
CA ASN A 118 -11.75 -7.60 -22.62
C ASN A 118 -11.45 -6.08 -22.61
N GLY A 119 -10.16 -5.71 -22.58
CA GLY A 119 -9.59 -4.37 -22.42
C GLY A 119 -9.85 -3.33 -23.52
N ALA A 120 -10.92 -3.45 -24.31
CA ALA A 120 -11.36 -2.35 -25.17
C ALA A 120 -12.23 -1.34 -24.41
N ALA A 121 -12.93 -1.76 -23.33
CA ALA A 121 -13.80 -0.87 -22.55
C ALA A 121 -13.09 -0.25 -21.34
N GLU A 122 -12.11 -0.94 -20.75
CA GLU A 122 -11.42 -0.49 -19.53
C GLU A 122 -10.30 0.52 -19.79
N GLY A 123 -9.59 0.43 -20.93
CA GLY A 123 -8.56 1.41 -21.28
C GLY A 123 -9.13 2.83 -21.43
N ASP A 124 -10.40 2.97 -21.83
CA ASP A 124 -11.07 4.27 -21.89
C ASP A 124 -11.53 4.76 -20.51
N ALA A 125 -11.88 3.84 -19.59
CA ALA A 125 -12.24 4.19 -18.22
C ALA A 125 -11.01 4.59 -17.41
N GLU A 126 -9.92 3.84 -17.51
CA GLU A 126 -8.66 4.12 -16.84
C GLU A 126 -8.02 5.42 -17.35
N LYS A 127 -8.04 5.66 -18.67
CA LYS A 127 -7.56 6.91 -19.24
C LYS A 127 -8.42 8.12 -18.83
N LYS A 128 -9.73 7.92 -18.65
CA LYS A 128 -10.62 8.95 -18.07
C LYS A 128 -10.34 9.18 -16.59
N MET A 129 -10.04 8.13 -15.82
CA MET A 129 -9.70 8.25 -14.39
C MET A 129 -8.35 8.93 -14.19
N LEU A 130 -7.34 8.60 -14.99
CA LEU A 130 -6.03 9.25 -14.95
C LEU A 130 -6.14 10.74 -15.29
N GLN A 131 -6.89 11.08 -16.36
CA GLN A 131 -7.18 12.48 -16.70
C GLN A 131 -7.97 13.20 -15.60
N ALA A 132 -8.88 12.52 -14.91
CA ALA A 132 -9.62 13.10 -13.78
C ALA A 132 -8.70 13.35 -12.57
N ALA A 133 -7.78 12.43 -12.28
CA ALA A 133 -6.80 12.56 -11.20
C ALA A 133 -5.79 13.68 -11.49
N GLU A 134 -5.28 13.79 -12.73
CA GLU A 134 -4.41 14.88 -13.16
C GLU A 134 -5.11 16.24 -13.03
N ARG A 135 -6.39 16.34 -13.43
CA ARG A 135 -7.19 17.56 -13.26
C ARG A 135 -7.38 17.91 -11.78
N ALA A 136 -7.66 16.92 -10.94
CA ALA A 136 -7.81 17.12 -9.50
C ALA A 136 -6.50 17.58 -8.84
N SER A 137 -5.37 17.00 -9.23
CA SER A 137 -4.03 17.41 -8.79
C SER A 137 -3.71 18.85 -9.23
N ALA A 138 -4.00 19.21 -10.49
CA ALA A 138 -3.81 20.57 -10.99
C ALA A 138 -4.68 21.60 -10.27
N ILE A 139 -5.95 21.27 -9.97
CA ILE A 139 -6.85 22.12 -9.18
C ILE A 139 -6.29 22.31 -7.76
N ARG A 140 -5.79 21.24 -7.14
CA ARG A 140 -5.19 21.28 -5.80
C ARG A 140 -3.91 22.12 -5.76
N GLN A 141 -2.99 21.94 -6.71
CA GLN A 141 -1.77 22.73 -6.79
C GLN A 141 -2.08 24.22 -7.00
N LYS A 142 -3.06 24.53 -7.85
CA LYS A 142 -3.53 25.91 -8.04
C LYS A 142 -4.11 26.51 -6.76
N ALA A 143 -4.91 25.75 -6.02
CA ALA A 143 -5.45 26.17 -4.72
C ALA A 143 -4.35 26.41 -3.68
N LEU A 144 -3.35 25.54 -3.60
CA LEU A 144 -2.21 25.70 -2.70
C LEU A 144 -1.33 26.90 -3.08
N ALA A 145 -1.11 27.14 -4.37
CA ALA A 145 -0.39 28.31 -4.85
C ALA A 145 -1.12 29.62 -4.52
N GLN A 146 -2.45 29.64 -4.65
CA GLN A 146 -3.28 30.78 -4.26
C GLN A 146 -3.23 31.03 -2.74
N LEU A 147 -3.32 29.97 -1.93
CA LEU A 147 -3.18 30.07 -0.47
C LEU A 147 -1.79 30.56 -0.05
N ALA A 148 -0.73 30.10 -0.72
CA ALA A 148 0.64 30.54 -0.47
C ALA A 148 0.86 32.01 -0.88
N ALA A 149 0.20 32.49 -1.94
CA ALA A 149 0.23 33.89 -2.34
C ALA A 149 -0.45 34.81 -1.31
N ILE A 150 -1.59 34.38 -0.74
CA ILE A 150 -2.28 35.07 0.35
C ILE A 150 -1.40 35.13 1.61
N ARG A 151 -0.63 34.06 1.90
CA ARG A 151 0.20 33.95 3.10
C ARG A 151 1.50 34.80 3.07
N ARG A 152 1.98 35.23 1.90
CA ARG A 152 3.18 36.08 1.78
C ARG A 152 2.93 37.57 2.09
N VAL A 153 1.68 37.97 2.28
CA VAL A 153 1.32 39.32 2.70
C VAL A 153 1.31 39.36 4.23
N ASP A 154 2.48 39.50 4.82
CA ASP A 154 2.63 39.61 6.27
C ASP A 154 2.10 40.98 6.75
N GLY A 155 0.96 40.92 7.44
CA GLY A 155 0.20 42.06 7.94
C GLY A 155 -1.27 41.92 7.61
N MET A 156 -1.96 40.94 8.21
CA MET A 156 -3.41 40.74 8.04
C MET A 156 -4.20 41.95 8.58
N PRO A 157 -5.01 42.59 7.73
CA PRO A 157 -6.44 42.61 7.91
C PRO A 157 -7.04 41.48 7.08
N THR A 158 -7.88 40.65 7.69
CA THR A 158 -8.77 39.75 6.96
C THR A 158 -9.74 40.61 6.17
N ASP A 159 -9.41 40.87 4.90
CA ASP A 159 -10.37 41.44 3.96
C ASP A 159 -11.55 40.45 3.87
N PRO A 160 -12.80 40.89 4.10
CA PRO A 160 -13.98 40.05 3.89
C PRO A 160 -14.01 39.34 2.53
N GLU A 161 -13.37 39.92 1.50
CA GLU A 161 -13.26 39.28 0.18
C GLU A 161 -12.45 37.99 0.20
N ASP A 162 -11.37 37.91 0.99
CA ASP A 162 -10.54 36.70 1.11
C ASP A 162 -11.26 35.57 1.85
N GLU A 163 -12.10 35.91 2.84
CA GLU A 163 -12.95 34.93 3.52
C GLU A 163 -14.02 34.35 2.57
N VAL A 164 -14.59 35.19 1.71
CA VAL A 164 -15.55 34.76 0.67
C VAL A 164 -14.89 33.83 -0.34
N ILE A 165 -13.65 34.11 -0.75
CA ILE A 165 -12.90 33.27 -1.68
C ILE A 165 -12.60 31.91 -1.04
N ALA A 166 -12.08 31.88 0.19
CA ALA A 166 -11.78 30.63 0.88
C ALA A 166 -13.04 29.78 1.15
N HIS A 167 -14.17 30.43 1.48
CA HIS A 167 -15.46 29.75 1.62
C HIS A 167 -15.91 29.13 0.29
N ARG A 168 -15.82 29.86 -0.83
CA ARG A 168 -16.15 29.34 -2.17
C ARG A 168 -15.26 28.15 -2.58
N MET A 169 -13.98 28.17 -2.21
CA MET A 169 -13.07 27.07 -2.52
C MET A 169 -13.40 25.80 -1.72
N LEU A 170 -13.70 25.93 -0.43
CA LEU A 170 -14.13 24.79 0.40
C LEU A 170 -15.48 24.23 -0.06
N GLU A 171 -16.40 25.10 -0.46
CA GLU A 171 -17.70 24.69 -0.99
C GLU A 171 -17.56 23.94 -2.32
N ALA A 172 -16.70 24.43 -3.23
CA ALA A 172 -16.38 23.73 -4.47
C ALA A 172 -15.69 22.37 -4.22
N TYR A 173 -14.85 22.28 -3.19
CA TYR A 173 -14.25 21.02 -2.76
C TYR A 173 -15.31 20.01 -2.32
N PHE A 174 -16.23 20.39 -1.42
CA PHE A 174 -17.28 19.48 -0.96
C PHE A 174 -18.19 19.01 -2.11
N GLN A 175 -18.61 19.93 -2.99
CA GLN A 175 -19.45 19.59 -4.15
C GLN A 175 -18.75 18.60 -5.10
N HIS A 176 -17.45 18.77 -5.34
CA HIS A 176 -16.70 17.85 -6.18
C HIS A 176 -16.63 16.44 -5.60
N TYR A 177 -16.36 16.32 -4.31
CA TYR A 177 -16.28 15.02 -3.64
C TYR A 177 -17.66 14.35 -3.48
N GLU A 178 -18.72 15.11 -3.26
CA GLU A 178 -20.11 14.60 -3.29
C GLU A 178 -20.46 14.04 -4.67
N GLN A 179 -20.05 14.72 -5.76
CA GLN A 179 -20.23 14.22 -7.13
C GLN A 179 -19.45 12.93 -7.37
N ILE A 180 -18.18 12.85 -6.96
CA ILE A 180 -17.38 11.62 -7.07
C ILE A 180 -18.04 10.46 -6.31
N ALA A 181 -18.55 10.71 -5.10
CA ALA A 181 -19.22 9.68 -4.31
C ALA A 181 -20.51 9.18 -4.98
N ALA A 182 -21.27 10.06 -5.64
CA ALA A 182 -22.46 9.72 -6.39
C ALA A 182 -22.14 8.92 -7.68
N GLU A 183 -21.12 9.33 -8.43
CA GLU A 183 -20.68 8.64 -9.65
C GLU A 183 -20.15 7.22 -9.37
N ARG A 184 -19.61 7.00 -8.17
CA ARG A 184 -19.01 5.72 -7.74
C ARG A 184 -19.97 4.82 -6.94
N ASP A 185 -21.23 5.20 -6.78
CA ASP A 185 -22.20 4.53 -5.89
C ASP A 185 -21.58 4.22 -4.50
N ALA A 186 -20.87 5.20 -3.94
CA ALA A 186 -20.10 5.08 -2.71
C ALA A 186 -20.77 5.86 -1.56
N PRO A 187 -21.93 5.38 -1.03
CA PRO A 187 -22.74 6.12 -0.07
C PRO A 187 -22.04 6.36 1.28
N ALA A 188 -21.03 5.56 1.63
CA ALA A 188 -20.22 5.77 2.83
C ALA A 188 -19.35 7.04 2.71
N ILE A 189 -18.69 7.22 1.56
CA ILE A 189 -17.86 8.39 1.27
C ILE A 189 -18.74 9.64 1.20
N GLY A 190 -19.89 9.55 0.51
CA GLY A 190 -20.85 10.66 0.44
C GLY A 190 -21.38 11.10 1.82
N ARG A 191 -21.65 10.14 2.73
CA ARG A 191 -22.05 10.44 4.11
C ARG A 191 -20.93 11.16 4.88
N GLU A 192 -19.69 10.69 4.78
CA GLU A 192 -18.55 11.29 5.46
C GLU A 192 -18.30 12.74 5.00
N ILE A 193 -18.32 12.98 3.69
CA ILE A 193 -18.17 14.33 3.12
C ILE A 193 -19.32 15.24 3.59
N GLY A 194 -20.55 14.73 3.60
CA GLY A 194 -21.71 15.45 4.08
C GLY A 194 -21.65 15.79 5.57
N ASP A 195 -21.08 14.91 6.40
CA ASP A 195 -20.85 15.15 7.82
C ASP A 195 -19.75 16.19 8.05
N GLN A 196 -18.66 16.15 7.26
CA GLN A 196 -17.59 17.16 7.30
C GLN A 196 -18.10 18.55 6.89
N ARG A 197 -18.93 18.63 5.84
CA ARG A 197 -19.57 19.88 5.39
C ARG A 197 -20.54 20.44 6.43
N ARG A 198 -21.36 19.59 7.08
CA ARG A 198 -22.25 20.00 8.18
C ARG A 198 -21.45 20.51 9.38
N ALA A 199 -20.44 19.78 9.83
CA ALA A 199 -19.60 20.19 10.95
C ALA A 199 -18.88 21.52 10.67
N TRP A 200 -18.45 21.76 9.43
CA TRP A 200 -17.89 23.04 9.01
C TRP A 200 -18.92 24.18 9.04
N SER A 201 -20.12 23.96 8.49
CA SER A 201 -21.21 24.95 8.46
C SER A 201 -21.70 25.32 9.87
N GLU A 202 -21.92 24.32 10.73
CA GLU A 202 -22.31 24.51 12.13
C GLU A 202 -21.25 25.31 12.91
N ARG A 203 -19.97 25.04 12.66
CA ARG A 203 -18.88 25.80 13.29
C ARG A 203 -18.81 27.24 12.79
N GLN A 204 -19.02 27.50 11.50
CA GLN A 204 -19.09 28.88 11.00
C GLN A 204 -20.22 29.68 11.68
N GLN A 205 -21.38 29.06 11.90
CA GLN A 205 -22.50 29.69 12.60
C GLN A 205 -22.18 29.99 14.06
N LEU A 206 -21.41 29.13 14.73
CA LEU A 206 -21.04 29.28 16.14
C LEU A 206 -19.92 30.30 16.39
N THR A 207 -18.93 30.40 15.49
CA THR A 207 -17.73 31.21 15.74
C THR A 207 -17.80 32.61 15.16
N GLY A 208 -18.69 32.88 14.20
CA GLY A 208 -18.79 34.20 13.54
C GLY A 208 -17.53 34.65 12.81
N HIS A 209 -16.54 33.76 12.67
CA HIS A 209 -15.22 34.01 12.09
C HIS A 209 -14.90 32.98 11.01
N GLY A 210 -14.34 33.45 9.90
CA GLY A 210 -14.02 32.68 8.70
C GLY A 210 -12.94 31.60 8.85
N PRO A 211 -12.52 30.98 7.73
CA PRO A 211 -11.84 29.67 7.66
C PRO A 211 -10.40 29.61 8.20
N THR A 212 -9.90 30.65 8.85
CA THR A 212 -8.53 30.77 9.38
C THR A 212 -8.17 29.71 10.42
N TRP A 213 -9.14 29.02 11.02
CA TRP A 213 -8.90 27.97 12.01
C TRP A 213 -8.57 26.59 11.40
N LEU A 214 -8.95 26.32 10.15
CA LEU A 214 -8.61 25.05 9.47
C LEU A 214 -7.11 24.93 9.18
N LEU A 215 -6.43 26.06 8.98
CA LEU A 215 -4.97 26.13 8.83
C LEU A 215 -4.20 25.95 10.15
N LYS A 216 -4.88 26.00 11.30
CA LYS A 216 -4.26 25.80 12.63
C LYS A 216 -4.25 24.33 13.09
N PHE A 217 -4.98 23.44 12.43
CA PHE A 217 -5.16 22.05 12.88
C PHE A 217 -4.39 21.00 12.08
N ALA A 218 -3.70 21.38 11.01
CA ALA A 218 -2.64 20.54 10.46
C ALA A 218 -1.33 21.03 11.07
N THR A 219 -0.69 20.20 11.90
CA THR A 219 0.62 20.56 12.44
C THR A 219 1.60 20.73 11.28
N GLU A 220 2.58 21.61 11.43
CA GLU A 220 3.61 21.85 10.42
C GLU A 220 4.34 20.54 10.03
N GLY A 221 4.37 19.56 10.94
CA GLY A 221 4.87 18.20 10.69
C GLY A 221 3.97 17.34 9.80
N GLU A 222 2.64 17.42 9.91
CA GLU A 222 1.71 16.63 9.09
C GLU A 222 1.63 17.18 7.66
N LEU A 223 1.68 18.50 7.50
CA LEU A 223 1.76 19.12 6.17
C LEU A 223 3.12 18.88 5.51
N ASN A 224 4.22 18.90 6.25
CA ASN A 224 5.54 18.55 5.71
C ASN A 224 5.66 17.06 5.39
N ALA A 225 5.01 16.16 6.14
CA ALA A 225 4.96 14.74 5.81
C ALA A 225 4.19 14.48 4.51
N ILE A 226 3.07 15.18 4.30
CA ILE A 226 2.26 15.09 3.09
C ILE A 226 2.97 15.76 1.90
N VAL A 227 3.67 16.88 2.10
CA VAL A 227 4.45 17.54 1.03
C VAL A 227 5.70 16.73 0.68
N LYS A 228 6.39 16.15 1.67
CA LYS A 228 7.56 15.28 1.43
C LYS A 228 7.16 13.98 0.72
N SER A 229 6.05 13.36 1.09
CA SER A 229 5.52 12.18 0.37
C SER A 229 5.04 12.49 -1.05
N LEU A 230 4.84 13.76 -1.40
CA LEU A 230 4.41 14.22 -2.72
C LEU A 230 5.55 14.85 -3.56
N GLN A 231 6.69 15.19 -2.94
CA GLN A 231 7.88 15.71 -3.63
C GLN A 231 8.87 14.60 -4.02
N ASP A 232 8.80 13.45 -3.35
CA ASP A 232 9.64 12.28 -3.65
C ASP A 232 9.05 11.40 -4.79
N GLU A 233 8.26 11.98 -5.72
CA GLU A 233 7.71 11.31 -6.91
C GLU A 233 8.77 10.96 -7.99
N GLU A 234 10.07 11.15 -7.72
CA GLU A 234 11.16 10.79 -8.64
C GLU A 234 12.24 9.88 -8.02
N THR A 235 11.91 9.12 -6.96
CA THR A 235 12.71 7.95 -6.58
C THR A 235 11.83 6.78 -6.21
N ASP A 236 11.96 5.70 -6.98
CA ASP A 236 11.30 4.40 -6.82
C ASP A 236 11.11 4.02 -5.34
N GLU A 237 9.87 3.69 -4.97
CA GLU A 237 9.53 3.05 -3.69
C GLU A 237 10.35 1.77 -3.47
N GLU A 238 10.80 1.11 -4.55
CA GLU A 238 11.74 -0.02 -4.52
C GLU A 238 13.12 0.36 -3.96
N ILE A 239 13.65 1.56 -4.24
CA ILE A 239 14.97 1.98 -3.73
C ILE A 239 14.90 2.25 -2.23
N THR A 240 13.82 2.88 -1.75
CA THR A 240 13.66 3.22 -0.33
C THR A 240 13.39 1.97 0.50
N ARG A 241 12.59 1.04 -0.02
CA ARG A 241 12.32 -0.27 0.59
C ARG A 241 13.55 -1.17 0.60
N ALA A 242 14.25 -1.31 -0.54
CA ALA A 242 15.48 -2.11 -0.63
C ALA A 242 16.59 -1.54 0.27
N THR A 243 16.69 -0.22 0.42
CA THR A 243 17.65 0.42 1.34
C THR A 243 17.33 0.09 2.80
N PHE A 244 16.05 0.08 3.16
CA PHE A 244 15.62 -0.27 4.51
C PHE A 244 15.82 -1.77 4.83
N GLU A 245 15.52 -2.64 3.86
CA GLU A 245 15.72 -4.09 3.97
C GLU A 245 17.22 -4.44 4.06
N ARG A 246 18.09 -3.80 3.25
CA ARG A 246 19.56 -3.95 3.37
C ARG A 246 20.08 -3.53 4.74
N ALA A 247 19.58 -2.42 5.29
CA ALA A 247 19.98 -1.95 6.60
C ALA A 247 19.54 -2.91 7.73
N ALA A 248 18.39 -3.56 7.60
CA ALA A 248 17.90 -4.55 8.55
C ALA A 248 18.70 -5.87 8.49
N VAL A 249 18.97 -6.38 7.28
CA VAL A 249 19.75 -7.60 7.05
C VAL A 249 21.20 -7.45 7.52
N LYS A 250 21.83 -6.30 7.23
CA LYS A 250 23.20 -5.98 7.71
C LYS A 250 23.28 -6.00 9.23
N ARG A 251 22.33 -5.34 9.92
CA ARG A 251 22.28 -5.32 11.40
C ARG A 251 22.12 -6.73 11.99
N TRP A 252 21.32 -7.58 11.36
CA TRP A 252 21.16 -8.97 11.79
C TRP A 252 22.45 -9.77 11.61
N LEU A 253 23.13 -9.67 10.46
CA LEU A 253 24.38 -10.40 10.19
C LEU A 253 25.55 -9.92 11.08
N THR A 254 25.64 -8.62 11.33
CA THR A 254 26.63 -8.06 12.27
C THR A 254 26.39 -8.52 13.71
N ALA A 255 25.13 -8.67 14.14
CA ALA A 255 24.80 -9.21 15.46
C ALA A 255 25.22 -10.68 15.63
N GLN A 256 25.32 -11.44 14.53
CA GLN A 256 25.81 -12.82 14.51
C GLN A 256 27.35 -12.92 14.39
N GLY A 257 28.07 -11.78 14.44
CA GLY A 257 29.53 -11.74 14.37
C GLY A 257 30.10 -11.82 12.94
N HIS A 258 29.26 -11.64 11.92
CA HIS A 258 29.72 -11.53 10.54
C HIS A 258 30.05 -10.08 10.18
N ASP A 259 31.25 -9.84 9.70
CA ASP A 259 31.67 -8.54 9.14
C ASP A 259 31.37 -8.55 7.64
N ILE A 260 30.37 -7.77 7.21
CA ILE A 260 29.85 -7.78 5.84
C ILE A 260 29.91 -6.39 5.25
N ASN A 261 30.49 -6.31 4.05
CA ASN A 261 30.64 -5.08 3.29
C ASN A 261 29.33 -4.68 2.61
N GLU A 262 29.07 -3.38 2.50
CA GLU A 262 27.77 -2.84 2.09
C GLU A 262 27.40 -3.20 0.63
N ASP A 263 28.41 -3.47 -0.18
CA ASP A 263 28.28 -3.85 -1.59
C ASP A 263 27.96 -5.35 -1.78
N ASP A 264 28.12 -6.18 -0.75
CA ASP A 264 27.89 -7.64 -0.83
C ASP A 264 26.43 -8.03 -0.51
N VAL A 265 25.62 -7.09 -0.02
CA VAL A 265 24.21 -7.32 0.32
C VAL A 265 23.33 -6.99 -0.90
N GLN A 266 23.03 -8.02 -1.71
CA GLN A 266 22.07 -7.87 -2.80
C GLN A 266 20.66 -7.58 -2.27
N PRO A 267 19.88 -6.73 -2.98
CA PRO A 267 18.50 -6.45 -2.60
C PRO A 267 17.64 -7.72 -2.78
N LEU A 268 16.65 -7.90 -1.89
CA LEU A 268 15.67 -8.99 -1.92
C LEU A 268 14.67 -8.82 -3.08
#